data_AF-A0A8B7W6K0-F1
#
_entry.id   AF-A0A8B7W6K0-F1
#
_cell.length_a   1.000
_cell.length_b   1.000
_cell.length_c   1.000
_cell.angle_alpha   90.00
_cell.angle_beta   90.00
_cell.angle_gamma   90.00
#
_symmetry.space_group_name_H-M   'P 1'
#
loop_
_entity.id
_entity.type
_entity.pdbx_description
1 polymer ?
#
loop_
_entity_poly.entity_id
_entity_poly.type
_entity_poly.pdbx_seq_one_letter_code
_entity_poly.pdbx_strand_id
1 'polypeptide(L)'
;MAGRLPACVVDCGTGYTKLGYAGNTEPQFIIPSCIAIKESAKVGDQAQRRVMKGVDDLDFFIGDEAIEKPTYATKVCIFDLYK
;
A
#
# COMPACT_ATOMS: atom_id res chain seq x y z
N MET A 1 6.34 -11.83 32.36
CA MET A 1 6.54 -10.75 31.38
C MET A 1 5.91 -11.18 30.08
N ALA A 2 4.78 -10.60 29.67
CA ALA A 2 4.45 -10.62 28.24
C ALA A 2 5.57 -9.82 27.56
N GLY A 3 6.52 -10.52 26.93
CA GLY A 3 7.69 -9.90 26.32
C GLY A 3 7.24 -8.83 25.31
N ARG A 4 7.89 -7.67 25.32
CA ARG A 4 7.63 -6.61 24.35
C ARG A 4 7.72 -7.20 22.95
N LEU A 5 6.61 -7.17 22.20
CA LEU A 5 6.60 -7.60 20.80
C LEU A 5 7.60 -6.74 20.00
N PRO A 6 8.30 -7.31 19.00
CA PRO A 6 9.25 -6.57 18.20
C PRO A 6 8.54 -5.44 17.44
N ALA A 7 9.24 -4.33 17.21
CA ALA A 7 8.69 -3.22 16.44
C ALA A 7 8.49 -3.62 14.97
N CYS A 8 7.43 -3.12 14.32
CA CYS A 8 7.28 -3.22 12.88
C CYS A 8 8.25 -2.27 12.18
N VAL A 9 8.90 -2.74 11.11
CA VAL A 9 9.80 -1.96 10.25
C VAL A 9 9.20 -1.97 8.85
N VAL A 10 9.02 -0.78 8.27
CA VAL A 10 8.46 -0.59 6.93
C VAL A 10 9.33 0.40 6.17
N ASP A 11 9.94 -0.06 5.09
CA ASP A 11 10.72 0.75 4.14
C ASP A 11 9.91 0.89 2.85
N CYS A 12 9.34 2.07 2.64
CA CYS A 12 8.49 2.41 1.51
C CYS A 12 9.34 2.99 0.36
N GLY A 13 9.88 2.11 -0.51
CA GLY A 13 10.61 2.53 -1.71
C GLY A 13 9.69 2.78 -2.91
N THR A 14 10.18 3.50 -3.92
CA THR A 14 9.38 3.81 -5.13
C THR A 14 8.96 2.56 -5.92
N GLY A 15 9.82 1.53 -5.96
CA GLY A 15 9.51 0.27 -6.65
C GLY A 15 8.92 -0.79 -5.72
N TYR A 16 9.49 -0.94 -4.52
CA TYR A 16 9.13 -2.01 -3.59
C TYR A 16 9.07 -1.50 -2.15
N THR A 17 8.09 -2.03 -1.42
CA THR A 17 7.94 -1.86 0.03
C THR A 17 8.48 -3.11 0.71
N LYS A 18 9.39 -2.91 1.66
CA LYS A 18 9.96 -3.99 2.47
C LYS A 18 9.38 -3.89 3.87
N LEU A 19 8.81 -4.97 4.37
CA LEU A 19 8.12 -5.00 5.65
C LEU A 19 8.56 -6.21 6.49
N GLY A 20 8.66 -6.01 7.79
CA GLY A 20 8.96 -7.08 8.74
C GLY A 20 9.05 -6.57 10.18
N TYR A 21 9.54 -7.43 11.08
CA TYR A 21 9.79 -7.08 12.47
C TYR A 21 11.27 -6.79 12.75
N ALA A 22 11.52 -5.87 13.68
CA ALA A 22 12.85 -5.53 14.15
C ALA A 22 13.54 -6.76 14.77
N GLY A 23 14.83 -6.93 14.46
CA GLY A 23 15.65 -8.07 14.90
C GLY A 23 15.81 -9.18 13.87
N ASN A 24 14.99 -9.19 12.81
CA ASN A 24 15.21 -10.08 11.66
C ASN A 24 16.34 -9.56 10.76
N THR A 25 17.09 -10.49 10.15
CA THR A 25 18.17 -10.15 9.19
C THR A 25 17.61 -9.70 7.83
N GLU A 26 16.44 -10.20 7.46
CA GLU A 26 15.79 -9.95 6.17
C GLU A 26 14.32 -9.54 6.39
N PRO A 27 13.72 -8.73 5.48
CA PRO A 27 12.31 -8.41 5.53
C PRO A 27 11.46 -9.68 5.35
N GLN A 28 10.29 -9.70 5.99
CA GLN A 28 9.35 -10.82 5.87
C GLN A 28 8.56 -10.77 4.57
N PHE A 29 8.29 -9.56 4.06
CA PHE A 29 7.75 -9.39 2.73
C PHE A 29 8.45 -8.26 1.99
N ILE A 30 8.59 -8.46 0.69
CA ILE A 30 9.01 -7.46 -0.27
C ILE A 30 7.89 -7.45 -1.31
N ILE A 31 7.09 -6.38 -1.32
CA ILE A 31 5.94 -6.25 -2.22
C ILE A 31 6.13 -5.05 -3.14
N PRO A 32 5.62 -5.10 -4.38
CA PRO A 32 5.55 -3.91 -5.22
C PRO A 32 4.87 -2.74 -4.49
N SER A 33 5.44 -1.53 -4.61
CA SER A 33 4.89 -0.30 -4.02
C SER A 33 3.76 0.27 -4.86
N CYS A 34 2.73 -0.55 -5.11
CA CYS A 34 1.56 -0.17 -5.86
C CYS A 34 0.27 -0.55 -5.13
N ILE A 35 -0.79 0.17 -5.48
CA ILE A 35 -2.16 -0.08 -5.03
C ILE A 35 -3.05 -0.18 -6.25
N ALA A 36 -4.00 -1.10 -6.25
CA ALA A 36 -5.04 -1.19 -7.26
C ALA A 36 -6.37 -0.75 -6.66
N ILE A 37 -6.99 0.26 -7.28
CA ILE A 37 -8.26 0.84 -6.84
C ILE A 37 -9.24 0.92 -8.01
N LYS A 38 -10.55 0.88 -7.75
CA LYS A 38 -11.55 1.17 -8.78
C LYS A 38 -11.32 2.58 -9.33
N GLU A 39 -11.50 2.79 -10.65
CA GLU A 39 -11.21 4.08 -11.30
C GLU A 39 -11.98 5.28 -10.72
N SER A 40 -13.14 5.03 -10.09
CA SER A 40 -13.90 6.04 -9.37
C SER A 40 -13.14 6.58 -8.14
N ALA A 41 -12.21 5.80 -7.60
CA ALA A 41 -11.35 6.14 -6.48
C ALA A 41 -10.04 6.76 -6.97
N LYS A 42 -9.64 7.89 -6.39
CA LYS A 42 -8.33 8.48 -6.60
C LYS A 42 -7.52 8.40 -5.32
N VAL A 43 -6.29 7.87 -5.41
CA VAL A 43 -5.29 7.95 -4.34
C VAL A 43 -4.95 9.43 -4.10
N GLY A 44 -4.90 9.86 -2.84
CA GLY A 44 -4.36 11.17 -2.45
C GLY A 44 -5.35 12.34 -2.44
N ASP A 45 -6.47 12.28 -3.19
CA ASP A 45 -7.43 13.39 -3.23
C ASP A 45 -8.35 13.38 -1.98
N GLN A 46 -8.03 14.24 -1.01
CA GLN A 46 -8.80 14.43 0.23
C GLN A 46 -10.26 14.87 -0.03
N ALA A 47 -10.53 15.55 -1.16
CA ALA A 47 -11.87 15.99 -1.50
C ALA A 47 -12.74 14.84 -2.04
N GLN A 48 -12.16 13.93 -2.83
CA GLN A 48 -12.89 12.78 -3.38
C GLN A 48 -13.10 11.64 -2.39
N ARG A 49 -12.28 11.53 -1.34
CA ARG A 49 -12.53 10.57 -0.23
C ARG A 49 -13.90 10.74 0.43
N ARG A 50 -14.47 11.95 0.38
CA ARG A 50 -15.82 12.25 0.92
C ARG A 50 -16.96 11.87 -0.03
N VAL A 51 -16.65 11.57 -1.29
CA VAL A 51 -17.62 11.21 -2.34
C VAL A 51 -17.83 9.69 -2.40
N MET A 52 -16.88 8.91 -1.90
CA MET A 52 -17.04 7.47 -1.69
C MET A 52 -18.15 7.21 -0.67
N LYS A 53 -19.16 6.42 -1.06
CA LYS A 53 -20.27 6.06 -0.18
C LYS A 53 -20.03 4.66 0.37
N GLY A 54 -20.14 4.50 1.68
CA GLY A 54 -20.05 3.17 2.31
C GLY A 54 -18.61 2.67 2.42
N VAL A 55 -18.33 1.51 1.84
CA VAL A 55 -17.07 0.75 2.01
C VAL A 55 -16.21 0.72 0.74
N ASP A 56 -16.49 1.61 -0.22
CA ASP A 56 -15.76 1.68 -1.50
C ASP A 56 -14.27 1.99 -1.34
N ASP A 57 -13.87 2.61 -0.22
CA ASP A 57 -12.48 2.89 0.12
C ASP A 57 -11.70 1.67 0.64
N LEU A 58 -12.41 0.59 1.01
CA LEU A 58 -11.82 -0.68 1.45
C LEU A 58 -11.60 -1.68 0.30
N ASP A 59 -12.15 -1.40 -0.88
CA ASP A 59 -12.03 -2.25 -2.06
C ASP A 59 -10.78 -1.91 -2.87
N PHE A 60 -9.63 -2.36 -2.36
CA PHE A 60 -8.32 -2.18 -2.99
C PHE A 60 -7.42 -3.39 -2.77
N PHE A 61 -6.40 -3.51 -3.61
CA PHE A 61 -5.33 -4.50 -3.49
C PHE A 61 -3.97 -3.80 -3.43
N ILE A 62 -2.95 -4.44 -2.86
CA ILE A 62 -1.57 -3.93 -2.81
C ILE A 62 -0.58 -5.00 -3.28
N GLY A 63 0.65 -4.61 -3.57
CA GLY A 63 1.71 -5.56 -3.90
C GLY A 63 1.42 -6.31 -5.21
N ASP A 64 1.75 -7.60 -5.25
CA ASP A 64 1.59 -8.41 -6.45
C ASP A 64 0.11 -8.53 -6.86
N GLU A 65 -0.79 -8.62 -5.88
CA GLU A 65 -2.23 -8.69 -6.12
C GLU A 65 -2.77 -7.42 -6.79
N ALA A 66 -2.13 -6.26 -6.60
CA ALA A 66 -2.53 -5.04 -7.29
C ALA A 66 -2.23 -5.11 -8.79
N ILE A 67 -1.10 -5.71 -9.17
CA ILE A 67 -0.66 -5.79 -10.57
C ILE A 67 -1.58 -6.71 -11.39
N GLU A 68 -2.10 -7.76 -10.77
CA GLU A 68 -2.87 -8.81 -11.46
C GLU A 68 -4.37 -8.51 -11.61
N LYS A 69 -4.87 -7.36 -11.14
CA LYS A 69 -6.32 -7.05 -11.12
C LYS A 69 -6.74 -6.23 -12.35
N PRO A 70 -7.34 -6.84 -13.40
CA PRO A 70 -7.63 -6.15 -14.67
C PRO A 70 -8.74 -5.09 -14.58
N THR A 71 -9.65 -5.18 -13.60
CA THR A 71 -10.76 -4.22 -13.43
C THR A 71 -10.41 -3.04 -12.52
N TYR A 72 -9.16 -2.94 -12.07
CA TYR A 72 -8.69 -1.92 -11.15
C TYR A 72 -7.57 -1.11 -11.78
N ALA A 73 -7.52 0.18 -11.48
CA ALA A 73 -6.42 1.03 -11.87
C ALA A 73 -5.25 0.86 -10.88
N THR A 74 -4.16 0.28 -11.36
CA THR A 74 -2.91 0.19 -10.58
C THR A 74 -2.21 1.54 -10.55
N LYS A 75 -1.88 2.03 -9.35
CA LYS A 75 -1.14 3.27 -9.12
C LYS A 75 0.11 3.00 -8.30
N VAL A 76 1.22 3.63 -8.66
CA VAL A 76 2.47 3.62 -7.89
C VAL A 76 2.46 4.81 -6.94
N CYS A 77 2.37 4.57 -5.63
CA CYS A 77 2.02 5.60 -4.66
C CYS A 77 3.15 6.53 -4.23
N ILE A 78 4.41 6.21 -4.56
CA ILE A 78 5.59 6.95 -4.09
C ILE A 78 6.19 7.85 -5.19
N PHE A 79 5.66 7.78 -6.42
CA PHE A 79 5.96 8.73 -7.49
C PHE A 79 5.14 10.03 -7.31
N ASP A 80 5.44 10.81 -6.28
CA ASP A 80 5.02 12.24 -6.17
C ASP A 80 6.05 13.10 -5.40
N LEU A 81 7.25 12.60 -5.07
CA LEU A 81 8.30 13.40 -4.40
C LEU A 81 9.17 14.25 -5.35
N TYR A 82 8.96 14.18 -6.67
CA TYR A 82 9.73 14.91 -7.68
C TYR A 82 8.86 15.49 -8.82
N LYS A 83 7.64 15.92 -8.52
CA LYS A 83 6.86 16.78 -9.43
C LYS A 83 6.15 17.89 -8.67
#